data_AF-A0A1S3J6U0-F1
#
_entry.id   AF-A0A1S3J6U0-F1
#
_cell.length_a   1.000
_cell.length_b   1.000
_cell.length_c   1.000
_cell.angle_alpha   90.00
_cell.angle_beta   90.00
_cell.angle_gamma   90.00
#
_symmetry.space_group_name_H-M   'P 1'
#
loop_
_entity.id
_entity.type
_entity.pdbx_description
1 polymer ?
#
loop_
_entity_poly.entity_id
_entity_poly.type
_entity_poly.pdbx_seq_one_letter_code
_entity_poly.pdbx_strand_id
1 'polypeptide(L)'
;MDRLLEHMKVVHGFDLKTVRQAKRLNFYQQVKLINYIRRQMHQNCCILCCEKFEAREDLIGHYTHSGHVTQFPEFSDWDQPQYFFPTFENDNLLCGLEDDREDDGNERGDDGIAADKDCNVVIAEDTQVPTESILKEGTVLQELIRS
;
A
#
# COMPACT_ATOMS: atom_id res chain seq x y z
N MET A 1 10.25 1.99 16.00
CA MET A 1 9.58 2.71 14.90
C MET A 1 9.79 4.22 15.02
N ASP A 2 9.51 4.84 16.17
CA ASP A 2 9.65 6.30 16.35
C ASP A 2 11.01 6.90 16.01
N ARG A 3 12.13 6.21 16.34
CA ARG A 3 13.48 6.68 15.98
C ARG A 3 13.69 6.79 14.47
N LEU A 4 13.07 5.92 13.67
CA LEU A 4 13.19 5.92 12.22
C LEU A 4 12.38 7.08 11.62
N LEU A 5 11.17 7.31 12.12
CA LEU A 5 10.33 8.43 11.71
C LEU A 5 10.98 9.78 12.05
N GLU A 6 11.57 9.89 13.25
CA GLU A 6 12.32 11.07 13.65
C GLU A 6 13.54 11.29 12.75
N HIS A 7 14.27 10.22 12.39
CA HIS A 7 15.37 10.31 11.44
C HIS A 7 14.91 10.82 10.06
N MET A 8 13.81 10.28 9.51
CA MET A 8 13.26 10.75 8.23
C MET A 8 12.88 12.23 8.30
N LYS A 9 12.32 12.68 9.43
CA LYS A 9 11.94 14.08 9.63
C LYS A 9 13.15 15.00 9.76
N VAL A 10 14.12 14.68 10.62
CA VAL A 10 15.24 15.57 10.94
C VAL A 10 16.32 15.56 9.87
N VAL A 11 16.66 14.38 9.34
CA VAL A 11 17.77 14.23 8.38
C VAL A 11 17.30 14.43 6.95
N HIS A 12 16.07 14.02 6.63
CA HIS A 12 15.55 14.09 5.26
C HIS A 12 14.45 15.12 5.07
N GLY A 13 14.01 15.82 6.12
CA GLY A 13 12.89 16.77 6.04
C GLY A 13 11.55 16.09 5.73
N PHE A 14 11.48 14.77 5.80
CA PHE A 14 10.33 13.99 5.38
C PHE A 14 9.55 13.47 6.58
N ASP A 15 8.42 14.13 6.86
CA ASP A 15 7.52 13.74 7.95
C ASP A 15 6.44 12.78 7.44
N LEU A 16 6.74 11.47 7.49
CA LEU A 16 5.84 10.41 7.04
C LEU A 16 4.50 10.42 7.81
N LYS A 17 4.51 10.72 9.12
CA LYS A 17 3.29 10.78 9.95
C LYS A 17 2.37 11.90 9.43
N THR A 18 2.92 13.09 9.21
CA THR A 18 2.16 14.23 8.69
C THR A 18 1.60 13.94 7.30
N VAL A 19 2.39 13.34 6.40
CA VAL A 19 1.94 12.95 5.05
C VAL A 19 0.78 11.95 5.10
N ARG A 20 0.92 10.90 5.92
CA ARG A 20 -0.09 9.85 6.10
C ARG A 20 -1.45 10.45 6.51
N GLN A 21 -1.42 11.33 7.51
CA GLN A 21 -2.62 12.00 8.03
C GLN A 21 -3.23 12.98 7.03
N ALA A 22 -2.40 13.84 6.41
CA ALA A 22 -2.86 14.86 5.48
C ALA A 22 -3.51 14.28 4.21
N LYS A 23 -2.99 13.14 3.73
CA LYS A 23 -3.46 12.47 2.51
C LYS A 23 -4.39 11.29 2.78
N ARG A 24 -4.62 10.92 4.06
CA ARG A 24 -5.43 9.77 4.49
C ARG A 24 -5.04 8.48 3.76
N LEU A 25 -3.73 8.19 3.74
CA LEU A 25 -3.21 7.05 3.00
C LEU A 25 -3.55 5.74 3.70
N ASN A 26 -4.17 4.81 2.98
CA ASN A 26 -4.33 3.44 3.46
C ASN A 26 -2.97 2.71 3.49
N PHE A 27 -2.91 1.56 4.17
CA PHE A 27 -1.68 0.76 4.28
C PHE A 27 -0.95 0.54 2.94
N TYR A 28 -1.67 0.14 1.88
CA TYR A 28 -1.04 -0.15 0.58
C TYR A 28 -0.55 1.11 -0.13
N GLN A 29 -1.25 2.22 0.00
CA GLN A 29 -0.80 3.50 -0.53
C GLN A 29 0.49 3.96 0.17
N GLN A 30 0.61 3.74 1.48
CA GLN A 30 1.86 3.98 2.20
C GLN A 30 3.01 3.14 1.64
N VAL A 31 2.77 1.84 1.40
CA VAL A 31 3.77 0.94 0.79
C VAL A 31 4.21 1.44 -0.58
N LYS A 32 3.25 1.76 -1.46
CA LYS A 32 3.54 2.23 -2.82
C LYS A 32 4.33 3.53 -2.83
N LEU A 33 3.95 4.49 -2.00
CA LEU A 33 4.65 5.76 -1.86
C LEU A 33 6.11 5.55 -1.44
N ILE A 34 6.34 4.74 -0.40
CA ILE A 34 7.69 4.51 0.11
C ILE A 34 8.54 3.79 -0.93
N ASN A 35 7.98 2.81 -1.64
CA ASN A 35 8.67 2.14 -2.73
C ASN A 35 8.97 3.09 -3.89
N TYR A 36 8.05 3.98 -4.24
CA TYR A 36 8.29 5.03 -5.23
C TYR A 36 9.49 5.89 -4.84
N ILE A 37 9.47 6.50 -3.65
CA ILE A 37 10.56 7.36 -3.17
C ILE A 37 11.88 6.59 -3.17
N ARG A 38 11.89 5.37 -2.65
CA ARG A 38 13.10 4.54 -2.61
C ARG A 38 13.65 4.21 -3.99
N ARG A 39 12.77 3.88 -4.93
CA ARG A 39 13.17 3.61 -6.32
C ARG A 39 13.77 4.85 -6.96
N GLN A 40 13.15 6.02 -6.79
CA GLN A 40 13.68 7.27 -7.33
C GLN A 40 15.04 7.60 -6.73
N MET A 41 15.19 7.48 -5.42
CA MET A 41 16.47 7.72 -4.74
C MET A 41 17.55 6.70 -5.15
N HIS A 42 17.19 5.44 -5.38
CA HIS A 42 18.12 4.41 -5.87
C HIS A 42 18.58 4.69 -7.30
N GLN A 43 17.73 5.30 -8.12
CA GLN A 43 18.01 5.66 -9.52
C GLN A 43 18.63 7.06 -9.66
N ASN A 44 19.01 7.71 -8.56
CA ASN A 44 19.44 9.11 -8.54
C ASN A 44 18.48 10.02 -9.31
N CYS A 45 17.18 9.86 -9.09
CA CYS A 45 16.11 10.56 -9.78
C CYS A 45 15.28 11.39 -8.79
N CYS A 46 14.88 12.59 -9.19
CA CYS A 46 14.00 13.44 -8.38
C CYS A 46 12.57 12.89 -8.35
N ILE A 47 11.95 12.85 -7.16
CA ILE A 47 10.58 12.37 -6.97
C ILE A 47 9.51 13.30 -7.54
N LEU A 48 9.84 14.52 -7.99
CA LEU A 48 8.87 15.51 -8.48
C LEU A 48 9.03 15.80 -9.96
N CYS A 49 10.23 16.20 -10.38
CA CYS A 49 10.48 16.54 -11.78
C CYS A 49 10.99 15.36 -12.62
N CYS A 50 11.24 14.20 -12.01
CA CYS A 50 11.79 13.01 -12.66
C CYS A 50 13.14 13.25 -13.38
N GLU A 51 13.85 14.32 -13.01
CA GLU A 51 15.21 14.60 -13.49
C GLU A 51 16.19 13.60 -12.88
N LYS A 52 17.09 13.09 -13.71
CA LYS A 52 18.11 12.10 -13.33
C LYS A 52 19.46 12.77 -13.15
N PHE A 53 20.20 12.26 -12.18
CA PHE A 53 21.50 12.77 -11.81
C PHE A 53 22.52 11.63 -11.86
N GLU A 54 23.75 11.95 -12.23
CA GLU A 54 24.83 10.97 -12.32
C GLU A 54 25.29 10.54 -10.92
N ALA A 55 25.33 11.48 -9.97
CA ALA A 55 25.71 11.23 -8.59
C ALA A 55 24.58 11.55 -7.59
N ARG A 56 24.64 10.91 -6.42
CA ARG A 56 23.67 11.14 -5.33
C ARG A 56 23.79 12.55 -4.77
N GLU A 57 25.01 13.07 -4.71
CA GLU A 57 25.34 14.41 -4.24
C GLU A 57 24.66 15.48 -5.10
N ASP A 58 24.60 15.26 -6.42
CA ASP A 58 23.92 16.16 -7.35
C ASP A 58 22.41 16.15 -7.12
N LEU A 59 21.80 14.98 -6.90
CA LEU A 59 20.38 14.87 -6.54
C LEU A 59 20.08 15.57 -5.21
N ILE A 60 20.93 15.41 -4.20
CA ILE A 60 20.78 16.10 -2.91
C ILE A 60 20.91 17.62 -3.11
N GLY A 61 21.89 18.07 -3.90
CA GLY A 61 22.05 19.46 -4.29
C GLY A 61 20.83 20.00 -5.03
N HIS A 62 20.20 19.21 -5.90
CA HIS A 62 18.96 19.59 -6.56
C HIS A 62 17.83 19.86 -5.55
N TYR A 63 17.64 18.96 -4.56
CA TYR A 63 16.61 19.16 -3.54
C TYR A 63 16.81 20.42 -2.70
N THR A 64 18.06 20.84 -2.44
CA THR A 64 18.35 22.06 -1.69
C THR A 64 18.11 23.34 -2.49
N HIS A 65 18.35 23.33 -3.81
CA HIS A 65 18.18 24.51 -4.66
C HIS A 65 16.77 24.68 -5.23
N SER A 66 16.06 23.58 -5.51
CA SER A 66 14.74 23.59 -6.16
C SER A 66 13.56 23.77 -5.20
N GLY A 67 13.77 23.57 -3.89
CA GLY A 67 12.67 23.54 -2.91
C GLY A 67 11.75 22.32 -3.08
N HIS A 68 12.19 21.29 -3.81
CA HIS A 68 11.45 20.06 -4.02
C HIS A 68 11.34 19.19 -2.76
N VAL A 69 12.19 19.40 -1.75
CA VAL A 69 12.17 18.63 -0.49
C VAL A 69 10.86 18.80 0.31
N THR A 70 10.17 19.93 0.15
CA THR A 70 8.92 20.23 0.88
C THR A 70 7.67 19.89 0.07
N GLN A 71 7.83 19.45 -1.18
CA GLN A 71 6.76 19.18 -2.10
C GLN A 71 6.53 17.67 -2.21
N PHE A 72 5.33 17.30 -2.66
CA PHE A 72 4.89 15.91 -2.66
C PHE A 72 4.43 15.50 -4.06
N PRO A 73 4.82 14.32 -4.56
CA PRO A 73 4.44 13.87 -5.90
C PRO A 73 2.94 13.70 -6.04
N GLU A 74 2.46 13.87 -7.27
CA GLU A 74 1.06 13.67 -7.57
C GLU A 74 0.69 12.19 -7.42
N PHE A 75 -0.55 11.94 -7.01
CA PHE A 75 -1.03 10.59 -6.71
C PHE A 75 -0.85 9.63 -7.91
N SER A 76 -1.02 10.15 -9.13
CA SER A 76 -0.83 9.40 -10.38
C SER A 76 0.59 8.89 -10.60
N ASP A 77 1.61 9.52 -10.00
CA ASP A 77 3.01 9.18 -10.29
C ASP A 77 3.48 7.96 -9.50
N TRP A 78 2.87 7.73 -8.33
CA TRP A 78 3.31 6.71 -7.38
C TRP A 78 2.23 5.69 -6.98
N ASP A 79 0.92 5.98 -7.14
CA ASP A 79 -0.12 4.98 -6.87
C ASP A 79 -0.29 3.99 -8.04
N GLN A 80 0.82 3.39 -8.44
CA GLN A 80 0.88 2.49 -9.59
C GLN A 80 1.17 1.05 -9.13
N PRO A 81 0.65 0.02 -9.83
CA PRO A 81 0.82 -1.37 -9.42
C PRO A 81 2.27 -1.82 -9.24
N GLN A 82 3.21 -1.28 -10.04
CA GLN A 82 4.63 -1.63 -9.93
C GLN A 82 5.25 -1.34 -8.56
N TYR A 83 4.65 -0.46 -7.76
CA TYR A 83 5.17 -0.07 -6.44
C TYR A 83 4.60 -0.92 -5.30
N PHE A 84 3.77 -1.93 -5.59
CA PHE A 84 3.42 -2.96 -4.60
C PHE A 84 4.62 -3.82 -4.23
N PHE A 85 5.52 -4.04 -5.18
CA PHE A 85 6.72 -4.83 -4.95
C PHE A 85 7.77 -3.98 -4.23
N PRO A 86 8.32 -4.46 -3.10
CA PRO A 86 9.40 -3.79 -2.41
C PRO A 86 10.56 -3.45 -3.35
N THR A 87 11.08 -2.24 -3.24
CA THR A 87 12.29 -1.85 -4.01
C THR A 87 13.53 -2.59 -3.52
N PHE A 88 13.58 -2.92 -2.23
CA PHE A 88 14.68 -3.64 -1.59
C PHE A 88 14.17 -4.90 -0.92
N GLU A 89 15.00 -5.94 -0.90
CA GLU A 89 14.74 -7.13 -0.09
C GLU A 89 14.86 -6.83 1.40
N ASN A 90 14.01 -7.47 2.22
CA ASN A 90 14.01 -7.33 3.69
C ASN A 90 13.86 -5.88 4.17
N ASP A 91 12.91 -5.17 3.57
CA ASP A 91 12.70 -3.75 3.83
C ASP A 91 12.08 -3.48 5.22
N ASN A 92 12.94 -3.21 6.20
CA ASN A 92 12.57 -2.96 7.59
C ASN A 92 11.63 -1.75 7.78
N LEU A 93 11.62 -0.76 6.87
CA LEU A 93 10.69 0.37 6.99
C LEU A 93 9.26 -0.06 6.63
N LEU A 94 9.11 -0.90 5.61
CA LEU A 94 7.78 -1.41 5.22
C LEU A 94 7.17 -2.29 6.31
N CYS A 95 7.99 -3.02 7.06
CA CYS A 95 7.54 -3.83 8.20
C CYS A 95 6.99 -3.00 9.37
N GLY A 96 7.35 -1.71 9.46
CA GLY A 96 6.94 -0.82 10.53
C GLY A 96 5.73 0.06 10.21
N LEU A 97 5.07 -0.15 9.06
CA LEU A 97 3.91 0.62 8.66
C LEU A 97 2.66 0.19 9.43
N GLU A 98 1.87 1.18 9.84
CA GLU A 98 0.61 0.99 10.56
C GLU A 98 -0.56 1.28 9.62
N ASP A 99 -1.64 0.50 9.72
CA ASP A 99 -2.91 0.85 9.07
C ASP A 99 -3.64 1.84 9.98
N ASP A 100 -3.74 3.10 9.56
CA ASP A 100 -4.40 4.19 10.30
C ASP A 100 -5.92 4.13 10.20
N ARG A 101 -6.48 3.03 9.69
CA ARG A 101 -7.92 2.79 9.79
C ARG A 101 -8.24 2.58 11.26
N GLU A 102 -8.74 3.65 11.89
CA GLU A 102 -9.51 3.55 13.11
C GLU A 102 -10.52 2.41 12.89
N ASP A 103 -10.36 1.36 13.69
CA ASP A 103 -11.33 0.28 13.83
C ASP A 103 -12.64 0.94 14.25
N ASP A 104 -13.49 1.27 13.28
CA ASP A 104 -14.90 1.52 13.49
C ASP A 104 -15.48 0.20 13.99
N GLY A 105 -15.34 -0.01 15.30
CA GLY A 105 -15.83 -1.16 16.02
C GLY A 105 -17.32 -1.35 15.78
N ASN A 106 -17.63 -2.18 14.78
CA ASN A 106 -18.93 -2.78 14.61
C ASN A 106 -18.74 -4.29 14.58
N GLU A 107 -18.40 -4.86 15.74
CA GLU A 107 -18.85 -6.18 16.12
C GLU A 107 -20.40 -6.19 16.13
N ARG A 108 -20.99 -6.38 14.95
CA ARG A 108 -22.34 -6.92 14.83
C ARG A 108 -22.29 -7.94 13.71
N GLY A 109 -22.25 -9.21 14.14
CA GLY A 109 -22.51 -10.32 13.24
C GLY A 109 -23.87 -10.13 12.58
N ASP A 110 -23.90 -10.26 11.28
CA ASP A 110 -25.05 -10.77 10.53
C ASP A 110 -24.55 -11.26 9.17
N ASP A 111 -24.99 -12.45 8.80
CA ASP A 111 -24.72 -13.11 7.54
C ASP A 111 -25.24 -12.25 6.38
N GLY A 112 -24.33 -11.72 5.58
CA GLY A 112 -24.70 -10.91 4.43
C GLY A 112 -23.56 -10.82 3.44
N ILE A 113 -23.34 -11.90 2.68
CA ILE A 113 -22.50 -11.87 1.47
C ILE A 113 -23.18 -10.93 0.47
N ALA A 114 -22.85 -9.64 0.53
CA ALA A 114 -23.04 -8.73 -0.57
C ALA A 114 -22.00 -9.09 -1.63
N ALA A 115 -22.48 -9.65 -2.74
CA ALA A 115 -21.66 -9.99 -3.89
C ALA A 115 -21.02 -8.74 -4.48
N ASP A 116 -19.79 -8.46 -4.07
CA ASP A 116 -18.89 -7.60 -4.83
C ASP A 116 -18.39 -8.41 -6.03
N LYS A 117 -18.81 -8.02 -7.24
CA LYS A 117 -18.58 -8.76 -8.49
C LYS A 117 -17.16 -8.60 -9.05
N ASP A 118 -16.21 -8.11 -8.27
CA ASP A 118 -14.81 -7.99 -8.70
C ASP A 118 -13.81 -8.39 -7.61
N CYS A 119 -14.18 -9.33 -6.73
CA CYS A 119 -13.22 -10.08 -5.96
C CYS A 119 -12.63 -11.18 -6.85
N ASN A 120 -11.52 -10.90 -7.52
CA ASN A 120 -10.72 -11.94 -8.15
C ASN A 120 -10.09 -12.79 -7.03
N VAL A 121 -10.85 -13.75 -6.52
CA VAL A 121 -10.41 -14.68 -5.48
C VAL A 121 -9.24 -15.47 -6.04
N VAL A 122 -8.03 -15.18 -5.54
CA VAL A 122 -6.84 -15.93 -5.90
C VAL A 122 -6.87 -17.26 -5.14
N ILE A 123 -7.22 -18.33 -5.83
CA ILE A 123 -7.24 -19.68 -5.29
C ILE A 123 -5.86 -20.31 -5.59
N ALA A 124 -5.18 -20.82 -4.57
CA ALA A 124 -3.92 -21.55 -4.75
C ALA A 124 -4.17 -22.83 -5.57
N GLU A 125 -3.26 -23.16 -6.49
CA GLU A 125 -3.40 -24.29 -7.44
C GLU A 125 -3.60 -25.65 -6.75
N ASP A 126 -3.07 -25.81 -5.54
CA ASP A 126 -3.16 -27.04 -4.75
C ASP A 126 -4.48 -27.17 -3.95
N THR A 127 -5.37 -26.17 -4.05
CA THR A 127 -6.68 -26.26 -3.39
C THR A 127 -7.58 -27.18 -4.20
N GLN A 128 -7.85 -28.38 -3.68
CA GLN A 128 -8.92 -29.22 -4.21
C GLN A 128 -10.26 -28.47 -4.01
N VAL A 129 -10.75 -27.81 -5.06
CA VAL A 129 -12.11 -27.28 -5.05
C VAL A 129 -13.06 -28.47 -4.94
N PRO A 130 -13.86 -28.58 -3.86
CA PRO A 130 -14.84 -29.66 -3.78
C PRO A 130 -15.81 -29.51 -4.97
N THR A 131 -15.74 -30.43 -5.93
CA THR A 131 -16.58 -30.43 -7.13
C THR A 131 -18.05 -30.74 -6.81
N GLU A 132 -18.29 -31.31 -5.63
CA GLU A 132 -19.60 -31.65 -5.11
C GLU A 132 -20.02 -30.63 -4.05
N SER A 133 -20.85 -29.69 -4.49
CA SER A 133 -21.57 -28.82 -3.56
C SER A 133 -22.74 -29.62 -2.99
N ILE A 134 -22.88 -29.63 -1.66
CA ILE A 134 -24.03 -30.20 -0.94
C ILE A 134 -25.35 -29.55 -1.42
N LEU A 135 -25.30 -28.34 -1.99
CA LEU A 135 -26.46 -27.68 -2.58
C LEU A 135 -26.96 -28.37 -3.87
N LYS A 136 -26.19 -29.30 -4.44
CA LYS A 136 -26.65 -30.16 -5.54
C LYS A 136 -27.47 -31.35 -5.03
N GLU A 137 -27.41 -31.67 -3.74
CA GLU A 137 -28.26 -32.69 -3.15
C GLU A 137 -29.70 -32.17 -3.07
N GLY A 138 -30.58 -32.75 -3.88
CA GLY A 138 -31.95 -32.25 -4.06
C GLY A 138 -32.77 -32.21 -2.77
N THR A 139 -32.46 -33.07 -1.81
CA THR A 139 -33.07 -33.09 -0.47
C THR A 139 -32.73 -31.83 0.33
N VAL A 140 -31.43 -31.48 0.39
CA VAL A 140 -30.93 -30.31 1.12
C VAL A 140 -31.45 -29.03 0.49
N LEU A 141 -31.43 -28.94 -0.85
CA LEU A 141 -31.96 -27.79 -1.58
C LEU A 141 -33.46 -27.58 -1.32
N GLN A 142 -34.24 -28.66 -1.28
CA GLN A 142 -35.68 -28.56 -0.98
C GLN A 142 -35.98 -28.13 0.45
N GLU A 143 -35.16 -28.51 1.44
CA GLU A 143 -35.36 -28.07 2.82
C GLU A 143 -35.04 -26.58 3.00
N LEU A 144 -33.99 -26.09 2.34
CA LEU A 144 -33.61 -24.68 2.36
C LEU A 144 -34.65 -23.77 1.70
N ILE A 145 -35.24 -24.19 0.57
CA ILE A 145 -36.29 -23.41 -0.14
C ILE A 145 -37.61 -23.37 0.66
N ARG A 146 -37.81 -24.31 1.58
CA ARG A 146 -39.05 -24.42 2.38
C ARG A 146 -38.97 -23.69 3.73
N SER A 147 -37.82 -23.12 4.08
CA SER A 147 -37.60 -22.31 5.29
C SER A 147 -37.77 -20.82 4.99
#